data_AF-A0A926AK16-F1
#
_entry.id   AF-A0A926AK16-F1
#
_cell.length_a   1.000
_cell.length_b   1.000
_cell.length_c   1.000
_cell.angle_alpha   90.00
_cell.angle_beta   90.00
_cell.angle_gamma   90.00
#
_symmetry.space_group_name_H-M   'P 1'
#
loop_
_entity.id
_entity.type
_entity.pdbx_description
1 polymer ?
#
loop_
_entity_poly.entity_id
_entity_poly.type
_entity_poly.pdbx_seq_one_letter_code
_entity_poly.pdbx_strand_id
1 'polypeptide(L)' 'MPLTLQNVRKDYVAPDRSVLTVLDITEFTLGDGEQVALVGTSGSGKTT' A
#
# COMPACT_ATOMS: atom_id res chain seq x y z
N MET A 1 10.47 -15.74 -8.53
CA MET A 1 9.61 -14.86 -9.34
C MET A 1 9.39 -13.60 -8.52
N PRO A 2 9.88 -12.44 -8.99
CA PRO A 2 9.80 -11.20 -8.24
C PRO A 2 8.35 -10.76 -8.08
N LEU A 3 8.03 -10.15 -6.94
CA LEU A 3 6.75 -9.48 -6.73
C LEU A 3 6.85 -8.08 -7.32
N THR A 4 5.88 -7.70 -8.14
CA THR A 4 5.80 -6.34 -8.70
C THR A 4 4.38 -5.80 -8.48
N LEU A 5 4.29 -4.64 -7.86
CA LEU A 5 3.08 -3.86 -7.67
C LEU A 5 3.14 -2.66 -8.60
N GLN A 6 2.09 -2.43 -9.39
CA GLN A 6 2.00 -1.31 -10.31
C GLN A 6 0.65 -0.61 -10.15
N ASN A 7 0.69 0.72 -10.03
CA ASN A 7 -0.49 1.58 -9.90
C ASN A 7 -1.47 1.08 -8.82
N VAL A 8 -0.94 0.64 -7.68
CA VAL A 8 -1.75 0.15 -6.56
C VAL A 8 -2.27 1.34 -5.79
N ARG A 9 -3.58 1.54 -5.86
CA ARG A 9 -4.29 2.57 -5.13
C ARG A 9 -5.37 1.96 -4.26
N LYS A 10 -5.46 2.43 -3.01
CA LYS A 10 -6.50 2.05 -2.09
C LYS A 10 -7.08 3.27 -1.40
N ASP A 11 -8.37 3.45 -1.63
CA ASP A 11 -9.19 4.49 -1.01
C ASP A 11 -10.20 3.85 -0.06
N TYR A 12 -10.47 4.55 1.04
CA TYR A 12 -11.59 4.32 1.93
C TYR A 12 -12.52 5.52 1.90
N VAL A 13 -13.82 5.27 1.85
CA VAL A 13 -14.84 6.32 1.96
C VAL A 13 -15.31 6.37 3.41
N ALA A 14 -15.15 7.53 4.03
CA ALA A 14 -15.61 7.77 5.40
C ALA A 14 -17.13 8.03 5.46
N PRO A 15 -17.75 7.95 6.64
CA PRO A 15 -19.20 8.19 6.78
C PRO A 15 -19.65 9.59 6.33
N ASP A 16 -18.78 10.58 6.41
CA ASP A 16 -19.02 11.96 5.91
C ASP A 16 -18.81 12.10 4.39
N ARG A 17 -18.57 10.98 3.69
CA ARG A 17 -18.22 10.88 2.27
C ARG A 17 -16.86 11.45 1.88
N SER A 18 -16.03 11.83 2.84
CA SER A 18 -14.63 12.15 2.54
C SER A 18 -13.90 10.88 2.08
N VAL A 19 -12.89 11.07 1.24
CA VAL A 19 -12.05 9.99 0.73
C VAL A 19 -10.71 10.05 1.43
N LEU A 20 -10.33 8.94 2.05
CA LEU A 20 -9.00 8.71 2.61
C LEU A 20 -8.24 7.76 1.71
N THR A 21 -7.24 8.28 1.00
CA THR A 21 -6.28 7.46 0.27
C THR A 21 -5.24 6.91 1.25
N VAL A 22 -5.20 5.59 1.40
CA VAL A 22 -4.28 4.89 2.32
C VAL A 22 -3.10 4.25 1.60
N LEU A 23 -3.24 3.98 0.30
CA LEU A 23 -2.15 3.54 -0.57
C LEU A 23 -2.24 4.28 -1.91
N ASP A 24 -1.11 4.82 -2.36
CA ASP A 24 -0.93 5.38 -3.69
C ASP A 24 0.50 5.05 -4.17
N ILE A 25 0.67 3.84 -4.71
CA ILE A 25 1.95 3.28 -5.10
C ILE A 25 1.99 3.21 -6.62
N THR A 26 2.84 4.04 -7.23
CA THR A 26 3.08 3.99 -8.68
C THR A 26 3.77 2.69 -9.08
N GLU A 27 4.85 2.32 -8.39
CA GLU A 27 5.57 1.07 -8.62
C GLU A 27 6.31 0.62 -7.35
N PHE A 28 6.30 -0.68 -7.08
CA PHE A 28 7.14 -1.33 -6.06
C PHE A 28 7.53 -2.72 -6.54
N THR A 29 8.80 -3.08 -6.39
CA THR A 29 9.33 -4.39 -6.80
C THR A 29 10.10 -5.00 -5.64
N LEU A 30 9.88 -6.29 -5.41
CA LEU A 30 10.65 -7.10 -4.47
C LEU A 30 11.31 -8.25 -5.23
N GLY A 31 12.64 -8.30 -5.15
CA GLY A 31 13.45 -9.29 -5.83
C GLY A 31 13.35 -10.69 -5.22
N ASP A 32 13.85 -11.68 -5.95
CA ASP A 32 13.92 -13.06 -5.46
C ASP A 32 14.88 -13.16 -4.26
N GLY A 33 14.39 -13.71 -3.15
CA GLY A 33 15.17 -13.86 -1.91
C GLY A 33 15.30 -12.59 -1.08
N GLU A 34 14.74 -11.46 -1.53
CA GLU A 34 14.75 -10.20 -0.79
C GLU A 34 13.76 -10.24 0.38
N GLN A 35 14.18 -9.70 1.53
CA GLN A 35 13.33 -9.58 2.72
C GLN A 35 13.14 -8.10 3.04
N VAL A 36 11.89 -7.68 3.23
CA VAL A 36 11.54 -6.30 3.55
C VAL A 36 10.60 -6.23 4.74
N ALA A 37 10.67 -5.12 5.47
CA ALA A 37 9.73 -4.80 6.53
C ALA A 37 8.89 -3.60 6.10
N LEU A 38 7.57 -3.73 6.21
CA LEU A 38 6.65 -2.62 6.00
C LEU A 38 6.41 -1.89 7.33
N VAL A 39 6.93 -0.67 7.46
CA VAL A 39 6.89 0.13 8.69
C VAL A 39 6.02 1.37 8.51
N GLY A 40 5.28 1.76 9.55
CA GLY A 40 4.40 2.92 9.52
C GLY A 40 3.49 2.99 10.74
N THR A 41 2.89 4.15 11.00
CA THR A 41 1.96 4.38 12.12
C THR A 41 0.67 3.54 12.00
N SER A 42 -0.07 3.37 13.09
CA SER A 42 -1.38 2.69 13.02
C SER A 42 -2.31 3.39 12.03
N GLY A 43 -3.04 2.63 11.21
CA GLY A 43 -3.93 3.17 10.17
C GLY A 43 -3.25 3.59 8.87
N SER A 44 -1.92 3.44 8.73
CA SER A 44 -1.18 3.85 7.52
C SER A 44 -1.33 2.93 6.31
N GLY A 45 -2.30 2.02 6.29
CA GLY A 45 -2.54 1.11 5.15
C GLY A 45 -1.67 -0.15 5.06
N LYS A 46 -0.88 -0.51 6.08
CA LYS A 46 0.05 -1.68 6.01
C LYS A 46 -0.60 -3.05 5.84
N THR A 47 -1.84 -3.20 6.32
CA THR A 47 -2.58 -4.49 6.33
C THR A 47 -3.63 -4.55 5.21
N THR A 48 -3.93 -3.41 4.61
CA THR A 48 -4.97 -3.25 3.60
C THR A 48 -4.41 -3.54 2.22
#